data_AF-A0A524MWA1-F1
#
_entry.id   AF-A0A524MWA1-F1
#
_cell.length_a   1.000
_cell.length_b   1.000
_cell.length_c   1.000
_cell.angle_alpha   90.00
_cell.angle_beta   90.00
_cell.angle_gamma   90.00
#
_symmetry.space_group_name_H-M   'P 1'
#
loop_
_entity.id
_entity.type
_entity.pdbx_description
1 polymer ?
#
loop_
_entity_poly.entity_id
_entity_poly.type
_entity_poly.pdbx_seq_one_letter_code
_entity_poly.pdbx_strand_id
1 'polypeptide(L)'
;MDEVINIIKKNAEERVLLGNDGNQDFAMYIDHQVMKKGSVIDVITDKITFKQPTILVFVDDEPEKNFGHRCHFLLYNAENGEFIDKVPAKFPHFMHKKIETVELFRSSET
;
A
#
# COMPACT_ATOMS: atom_id res chain seq x y z
N MET A 1 -3.94 -5.40 -17.22
CA MET A 1 -4.14 -5.06 -15.80
C MET A 1 -3.34 -6.01 -14.92
N ASP A 2 -3.50 -7.33 -15.10
CA ASP A 2 -2.78 -8.35 -14.34
C ASP A 2 -1.25 -8.23 -14.40
N GLU A 3 -0.70 -7.88 -15.57
CA GLU A 3 0.75 -7.65 -15.73
C GLU A 3 1.25 -6.45 -14.90
N VAL A 4 0.50 -5.33 -14.92
CA VAL A 4 0.81 -4.14 -14.11
C VAL A 4 0.74 -4.46 -12.62
N ILE A 5 -0.29 -5.22 -12.21
CA ILE A 5 -0.42 -5.68 -10.81
C ILE A 5 0.78 -6.53 -10.39
N ASN A 6 1.26 -7.43 -11.25
CA ASN A 6 2.44 -8.24 -10.95
C ASN A 6 3.72 -7.40 -10.82
N ILE A 7 3.88 -6.38 -11.69
CA ILE A 7 4.99 -5.41 -11.58
C ILE A 7 4.93 -4.68 -10.24
N ILE A 8 3.74 -4.19 -9.86
CA ILE A 8 3.51 -3.49 -8.60
C ILE A 8 3.83 -4.39 -7.41
N LYS A 9 3.26 -5.61 -7.36
CA LYS A 9 3.49 -6.57 -6.27
C LYS A 9 4.99 -6.85 -6.10
N LYS A 10 5.69 -7.14 -7.20
CA LYS A 10 7.14 -7.41 -7.18
C LYS A 10 7.94 -6.20 -6.71
N ASN A 11 7.67 -5.01 -7.25
CA ASN A 11 8.40 -3.80 -6.87
C ASN A 11 8.14 -3.40 -5.42
N ALA A 12 6.91 -3.58 -4.93
CA ALA A 12 6.56 -3.33 -3.55
C ALA A 12 7.30 -4.29 -2.60
N GLU A 13 7.36 -5.58 -2.94
CA GLU A 13 8.11 -6.57 -2.16
C GLU A 13 9.60 -6.23 -2.10
N GLU A 14 10.23 -5.92 -3.23
CA GLU A 14 11.63 -5.49 -3.27
C GLU A 14 11.88 -4.26 -2.38
N ARG A 15 10.98 -3.27 -2.39
CA ARG A 15 11.10 -2.06 -1.56
C ARG A 15 10.97 -2.34 -0.08
N VAL A 16 10.02 -3.19 0.31
CA VAL A 16 9.83 -3.57 1.71
C VAL A 16 11.05 -4.38 2.18
N LEU A 17 11.46 -5.40 1.44
CA LEU A 17 12.62 -6.24 1.82
C LEU A 17 13.94 -5.45 1.91
N LEU A 18 14.15 -4.45 1.06
CA LEU A 18 15.34 -3.58 1.11
C LEU A 18 15.23 -2.47 2.16
N GLY A 19 14.01 -2.07 2.52
CA GLY A 19 13.72 -0.86 3.30
C GLY A 19 13.14 -1.09 4.70
N ASN A 20 12.98 -2.33 5.16
CA ASN A 20 12.31 -2.61 6.45
C ASN A 20 13.19 -2.37 7.70
N ASP A 21 14.32 -1.68 7.60
CA ASP A 21 15.22 -1.35 8.74
C ASP A 21 15.56 -2.54 9.66
N GLY A 22 15.58 -3.77 9.14
CA GLY A 22 15.82 -4.99 9.92
C GLY A 22 14.60 -5.57 10.66
N ASN A 23 13.40 -5.00 10.51
CA ASN A 23 12.16 -5.69 10.87
C ASN A 23 11.98 -6.90 9.95
N GLN A 24 11.73 -8.06 10.55
CA GLN A 24 11.43 -9.28 9.82
C GLN A 24 9.94 -9.37 9.48
N ASP A 25 9.09 -8.72 10.27
CA ASP A 25 7.66 -8.80 10.11
C ASP A 25 7.08 -7.71 9.23
N PHE A 26 6.13 -8.08 8.37
CA PHE A 26 5.36 -7.18 7.53
C PHE A 26 4.11 -7.85 6.94
N ALA A 27 3.10 -7.08 6.57
CA ALA A 27 1.98 -7.53 5.75
C ALA A 27 1.67 -6.51 4.65
N MET A 28 1.48 -6.99 3.43
CA MET A 28 1.30 -6.19 2.23
C MET A 28 -0.05 -6.49 1.59
N TYR A 29 -0.84 -5.44 1.47
CA TYR A 29 -2.16 -5.47 0.91
C TYR A 29 -2.18 -4.61 -0.34
N ILE A 30 -2.71 -5.12 -1.44
CA ILE A 30 -2.96 -4.33 -2.65
C ILE A 30 -4.45 -4.02 -2.74
N ASP A 31 -4.77 -2.78 -3.09
CA ASP A 31 -6.12 -2.40 -3.48
C ASP A 31 -6.22 -2.42 -5.01
N HIS A 32 -7.01 -3.35 -5.56
CA HIS A 32 -7.26 -3.48 -7.00
C HIS A 32 -8.08 -2.32 -7.57
N GLN A 33 -8.60 -1.43 -6.71
CA GLN A 33 -9.24 -0.21 -7.14
C GLN A 33 -8.22 0.80 -7.69
N VAL A 34 -8.47 1.28 -8.92
CA VAL A 34 -7.74 2.43 -9.47
C VAL A 34 -8.29 3.73 -8.89
N MET A 35 -7.46 4.42 -8.12
CA MET A 35 -7.72 5.78 -7.64
C MET A 35 -7.61 6.73 -8.82
N LYS A 36 -8.70 7.43 -9.12
CA LYS A 36 -8.78 8.33 -10.29
C LYS A 36 -7.98 9.61 -10.01
N LYS A 37 -7.44 10.21 -11.07
CA LYS A 37 -6.88 11.56 -10.99
C LYS A 37 -7.89 12.53 -10.36
N GLY A 38 -7.43 13.30 -9.38
CA GLY A 38 -8.23 14.27 -8.63
C GLY A 38 -9.05 13.66 -7.48
N SER A 39 -9.10 12.34 -7.33
CA SER A 39 -9.69 11.74 -6.12
C SER A 39 -8.78 11.98 -4.92
N VAL A 40 -9.39 11.90 -3.74
CA VAL A 40 -8.72 12.07 -2.45
C VAL A 40 -9.07 10.87 -1.58
N ILE A 41 -8.07 10.33 -0.88
CA ILE A 41 -8.32 9.42 0.24
C ILE A 41 -7.87 10.08 1.54
N ASP A 42 -8.68 9.88 2.58
CA ASP A 42 -8.35 10.28 3.94
C ASP A 42 -7.55 9.14 4.58
N VAL A 43 -6.29 9.42 4.91
CA VAL A 43 -5.41 8.50 5.63
C VAL A 43 -5.21 9.02 7.04
N ILE A 44 -6.30 9.16 7.82
CA ILE A 44 -6.45 9.63 9.23
C ILE A 44 -5.58 10.85 9.64
N THR A 45 -4.27 10.77 9.50
CA THR A 45 -3.28 11.82 9.67
C THR A 45 -3.12 12.77 8.48
N ASP A 46 -3.51 12.38 7.25
CA ASP A 46 -3.32 13.20 6.05
C ASP A 46 -4.37 12.93 4.95
N LYS A 47 -4.33 13.72 3.87
CA LYS A 47 -5.12 13.54 2.65
C LYS A 47 -4.21 13.32 1.45
N ILE A 48 -4.36 12.17 0.79
CA ILE A 48 -3.61 11.88 -0.44
C ILE A 48 -4.46 12.32 -1.63
N THR A 49 -3.99 13.32 -2.38
CA THR A 49 -4.61 13.74 -3.65
C THR A 49 -3.87 13.11 -4.82
N PHE A 50 -4.57 12.33 -5.65
CA PHE A 50 -3.95 11.61 -6.76
C PHE A 50 -3.80 12.49 -7.99
N LYS A 51 -2.58 12.67 -8.46
CA LYS A 51 -2.27 13.47 -9.67
C LYS A 51 -2.48 12.69 -10.97
N GLN A 52 -2.57 11.36 -10.88
CA GLN A 52 -2.72 10.42 -11.98
C GLN A 52 -3.43 9.14 -11.51
N PRO A 53 -3.93 8.29 -12.43
CA PRO A 53 -4.46 6.97 -12.07
C PRO A 53 -3.47 6.19 -11.20
N THR A 54 -3.89 5.82 -9.99
CA THR A 54 -2.98 5.27 -8.97
C THR A 54 -3.54 4.00 -8.35
N ILE A 55 -2.69 3.00 -8.14
CA ILE A 55 -2.96 1.79 -7.35
C ILE A 55 -2.24 1.92 -6.01
N LEU A 56 -2.88 1.44 -4.95
CA LEU A 56 -2.36 1.50 -3.59
C LEU A 56 -1.86 0.15 -3.15
N VAL A 57 -0.68 0.14 -2.52
CA VAL A 57 -0.23 -0.95 -1.68
C VAL A 57 -0.11 -0.42 -0.26
N PHE A 58 -0.86 -1.00 0.67
CA PHE A 58 -0.71 -0.76 2.10
C PHE A 58 0.32 -1.75 2.66
N VAL A 59 1.29 -1.23 3.40
CA VAL A 59 2.32 -1.98 4.08
C VAL A 59 2.15 -1.76 5.58
N ASP A 60 1.89 -2.85 6.29
CA ASP A 60 2.01 -2.92 7.74
C ASP A 60 3.41 -3.46 8.06
N ASP A 61 4.29 -2.63 8.64
CA ASP A 61 5.68 -3.03 8.95
C ASP A 61 5.79 -3.74 10.30
N GLU A 62 4.69 -3.87 11.05
CA GLU A 62 4.64 -4.41 12.42
C GLU A 62 3.28 -5.08 12.71
N PRO A 63 2.85 -6.09 11.92
CA PRO A 63 1.46 -6.60 11.94
C PRO A 63 1.03 -7.22 13.28
N GLU A 64 1.97 -7.69 14.10
CA GLU A 64 1.68 -8.24 15.43
C GLU A 64 1.50 -7.16 16.52
N LYS A 65 1.87 -5.91 16.23
CA LYS A 65 1.76 -4.81 17.19
C LYS A 65 0.39 -4.16 17.10
N ASN A 66 -0.14 -3.77 18.25
CA ASN A 66 -1.39 -3.03 18.34
C ASN A 66 -1.13 -1.52 18.34
N PHE A 67 -2.02 -0.78 17.66
CA PHE A 67 -2.17 0.69 17.62
C PHE A 67 -0.92 1.52 17.28
N GLY A 68 -1.00 2.27 16.17
CA GLY A 68 -0.03 3.33 15.85
C GLY A 68 1.36 2.81 15.49
N HIS A 69 1.46 1.54 15.14
CA HIS A 69 2.65 0.90 14.65
C HIS A 69 3.00 1.36 13.23
N ARG A 70 4.24 1.12 12.81
CA ARG A 70 4.75 1.65 11.55
C ARG A 70 3.99 1.02 10.38
N CYS A 71 3.30 1.84 9.60
CA CYS A 71 2.67 1.44 8.37
C CYS A 71 2.73 2.58 7.35
N HIS A 72 2.59 2.24 6.07
CA HIS A 72 2.69 3.22 4.99
C HIS A 72 1.97 2.75 3.73
N PHE A 73 1.67 3.69 2.84
CA PHE A 73 1.22 3.41 1.48
C PHE A 73 2.38 3.54 0.51
N LEU A 74 2.46 2.61 -0.43
CA LEU A 74 3.22 2.75 -1.66
C LEU A 74 2.25 3.06 -2.79
N LEU A 75 2.49 4.16 -3.49
CA LEU A 75 1.68 4.65 -4.59
C LEU A 75 2.29 4.21 -5.92
N TYR A 76 1.48 3.62 -6.79
CA TYR A 76 1.92 3.16 -8.10
C TYR A 76 1.05 3.69 -9.22
N ASN A 77 1.65 4.02 -10.36
CA ASN A 77 0.92 4.39 -11.55
C ASN A 77 0.14 3.17 -12.07
N ALA A 78 -1.18 3.33 -12.22
CA ALA A 78 -2.08 2.25 -12.62
C ALA A 78 -1.91 1.81 -14.09
N GLU A 79 -1.24 2.60 -14.94
CA GLU A 79 -1.06 2.30 -16.36
C GLU A 79 0.22 1.49 -16.62
N ASN A 80 1.31 1.77 -15.90
CA ASN A 80 2.64 1.20 -16.18
C ASN A 80 3.31 0.53 -14.96
N GLY A 81 2.72 0.61 -13.76
CA GLY A 81 3.27 0.02 -12.54
C GLY A 81 4.47 0.79 -11.96
N GLU A 82 4.74 1.99 -12.44
CA GLU A 82 5.84 2.83 -11.94
C GLU A 82 5.55 3.32 -10.52
N PHE A 83 6.56 3.24 -9.66
CA PHE A 83 6.48 3.78 -8.30
C PHE A 83 6.38 5.31 -8.33
N ILE A 84 5.43 5.85 -7.58
CA ILE A 84 5.19 7.29 -7.49
C ILE A 84 5.76 7.83 -6.17
N ASP A 85 5.31 7.28 -5.03
CA ASP A 85 5.64 7.83 -3.72
C ASP A 85 5.40 6.84 -2.58
N LYS A 86 6.01 7.11 -1.41
CA LYS A 86 5.75 6.44 -0.14
C LYS A 86 5.13 7.44 0.84
N VAL A 87 3.91 7.16 1.28
CA VAL A 87 3.17 8.03 2.20
C VAL A 87 3.04 7.36 3.56
N PRO A 88 3.53 7.97 4.65
CA PRO A 88 3.33 7.46 6.01
C PRO A 88 1.84 7.31 6.33
N ALA A 89 1.48 6.22 7.01
CA ALA A 89 0.13 5.97 7.48
C ALA A 89 0.17 5.60 8.97
N LYS A 90 -0.99 5.64 9.62
CA LYS A 90 -1.19 5.04 10.94
C LYS A 90 -2.23 3.92 10.93
N PHE A 91 -3.00 3.86 9.86
CA PHE A 91 -4.12 2.95 9.69
C PHE A 91 -4.37 2.72 8.19
N PRO A 92 -4.87 1.55 7.80
CA PRO A 92 -5.28 1.30 6.43
C PRO A 92 -6.53 2.11 6.06
N HIS A 93 -6.63 2.53 4.79
CA HIS A 93 -7.78 3.32 4.29
C HIS A 93 -9.08 2.50 4.27
N PHE A 94 -8.97 1.18 4.31
CA PHE A 94 -10.08 0.22 4.39
C PHE A 94 -10.57 -0.06 5.83
N MET A 95 -10.04 0.61 6.86
CA MET A 95 -10.54 0.45 8.24
C MET A 95 -11.99 0.93 8.43
N HIS A 96 -12.38 2.01 7.75
CA HIS A 96 -13.71 2.61 7.93
C HIS A 96 -14.78 1.98 7.03
N LYS A 97 -14.37 1.26 6.00
CA LYS A 97 -15.26 0.62 5.04
C LYS A 97 -14.57 -0.62 4.52
N LYS A 98 -15.21 -1.79 4.63
CA LYS A 98 -14.74 -3.01 3.99
C LYS A 98 -14.66 -2.76 2.48
N ILE A 99 -13.44 -2.83 1.94
CA ILE A 99 -13.19 -2.68 0.50
C ILE A 99 -13.00 -4.08 -0.07
N GLU A 100 -13.90 -4.52 -0.94
CA GLU A 100 -13.85 -5.85 -1.57
C GLU A 100 -12.67 -6.01 -2.54
N THR A 101 -12.06 -4.90 -2.96
CA THR A 101 -10.91 -4.87 -3.86
C THR A 101 -9.57 -4.99 -3.14
N VAL A 102 -9.54 -5.13 -1.81
CA VAL A 102 -8.29 -5.28 -1.06
C VAL A 102 -7.91 -6.76 -0.92
N GLU A 103 -6.68 -7.08 -1.29
CA GLU A 103 -6.09 -8.42 -1.24
C GLU A 103 -4.80 -8.38 -0.40
N LEU A 104 -4.70 -9.21 0.63
CA LEU A 104 -3.41 -9.57 1.23
C LEU A 104 -2.66 -10.45 0.23
N PHE A 105 -1.56 -9.97 -0.34
CA PHE A 105 -0.79 -10.71 -1.35
C PHE A 105 0.57 -11.20 -0.85
N ARG A 106 1.08 -10.63 0.25
CA ARG A 106 2.33 -11.03 0.87
C ARG A 106 2.32 -10.68 2.34
N SER A 107 2.86 -11.55 3.17
CA SER A 107 3.22 -11.25 4.55
C SER A 107 4.56 -11.89 4.86
N SER A 108 5.15 -11.46 5.97
CA SER A 108 6.36 -12.03 6.55
C SER A 108 6.14 -13.37 7.24
N GLU A 109 4.89 -13.81 7.43
CA GLU A 109 4.54 -14.94 8.32
C GLU A 109 5.60 -16.05 8.28
N THR A 110 6.08 -16.33 9.50
CA THR A 110 7.01 -17.34 10.03
C THR A 110 7.15 -18.65 9.25
#